data_AF-A0A8T3MI86-F1
#
_entry.id   AF-A0A8T3MI86-F1
#
_cell.length_a   1.000
_cell.length_b   1.000
_cell.length_c   1.000
_cell.angle_alpha   90.00
_cell.angle_beta   90.00
_cell.angle_gamma   90.00
#
_symmetry.space_group_name_H-M   'P 1'
#
loop_
_entity.id
_entity.type
_entity.pdbx_description
1 polymer ?
#
loop_
_entity_poly.entity_id
_entity_poly.type
_entity_poly.pdbx_seq_one_letter_code
_entity_poly.pdbx_strand_id
1 'polypeptide(L)' 'PRSSLLRSGVAIHTAVWDAGYSGQGEGLLSVLASAGYRLQRGARVVQLVFLRLGSATADGYGGTYQDERS' A
#
# COMPACT_ATOMS: atom_id res chain seq x y z
N PRO A 1 -6.59 1.74 2.64
CA PRO A 1 -7.57 0.76 2.07
C PRO A 1 -8.87 1.45 1.65
N ARG A 2 -9.58 0.96 0.61
CA ARG A 2 -10.92 1.46 0.26
C ARG A 2 -12.00 0.73 1.04
N SER A 3 -13.00 1.47 1.54
CA SER A 3 -14.09 0.89 2.34
C SER A 3 -14.95 -0.12 1.57
N SER A 4 -14.99 -0.03 0.23
CA SER A 4 -15.66 -1.02 -0.62
C SER A 4 -15.02 -2.40 -0.54
N LEU A 5 -13.69 -2.47 -0.45
CA LEU A 5 -12.93 -3.72 -0.34
C LEU A 5 -13.26 -4.43 0.99
N LEU A 6 -13.25 -3.67 2.08
CA LEU A 6 -13.63 -4.14 3.42
C LEU A 6 -15.06 -4.68 3.45
N ARG A 7 -16.02 -3.95 2.87
CA ARG A 7 -17.44 -4.39 2.80
C ARG A 7 -17.64 -5.63 1.92
N SER A 8 -16.68 -6.00 1.09
CA SER A 8 -16.72 -7.23 0.29
C SER A 8 -16.02 -8.42 0.97
N GLY A 9 -15.64 -8.31 2.25
CA GLY A 9 -14.94 -9.38 2.96
C GLY A 9 -13.50 -9.58 2.47
N VAL A 10 -12.85 -8.51 2.04
CA VAL A 10 -11.47 -8.54 1.57
C VAL A 10 -10.66 -7.45 2.27
N ALA A 11 -9.50 -7.83 2.80
CA ALA A 11 -8.56 -6.92 3.45
C ALA A 11 -7.32 -6.73 2.57
N ILE A 12 -6.73 -5.53 2.65
CA ILE A 12 -5.42 -5.25 2.07
C ILE A 12 -4.51 -4.72 3.18
N HIS A 13 -3.39 -5.41 3.37
CA HIS A 13 -2.36 -5.08 4.33
C HIS A 13 -1.21 -4.40 3.59
N THR A 14 -0.76 -3.26 4.10
CA THR A 14 0.36 -2.50 3.51
C THR A 14 1.30 -2.05 4.61
N ALA A 15 2.53 -1.71 4.24
CA ALA A 15 3.45 -1.00 5.11
C ALA A 15 3.17 0.51 5.10
N VAL A 16 3.79 1.23 6.04
CA VAL A 16 4.02 2.66 5.92
C VAL A 16 5.33 2.84 5.16
N TRP A 17 5.38 3.80 4.24
CA TRP A 17 6.60 4.14 3.52
C TRP A 17 7.25 5.37 4.15
N ASP A 18 8.55 5.25 4.41
CA ASP A 18 9.34 6.32 5.02
C ASP A 18 9.68 7.42 4.01
N ALA A 19 10.00 8.61 4.52
CA ALA A 19 10.39 9.73 3.66
C ALA A 19 11.62 9.39 2.82
N GLY A 20 11.56 9.65 1.52
CA GLY A 20 12.60 9.29 0.57
C GLY A 20 12.45 7.92 -0.06
N TYR A 21 11.47 7.10 0.37
CA TYR A 21 11.15 5.84 -0.30
C TYR A 21 10.72 6.08 -1.75
N SER A 22 11.27 5.28 -2.65
CA SER A 22 10.85 5.17 -4.05
C SER A 22 10.68 3.68 -4.40
N GLY A 23 9.63 3.35 -5.14
CA GLY A 23 9.33 1.99 -5.54
C GLY A 23 7.83 1.77 -5.81
N GLN A 24 7.49 0.64 -6.42
CA GLN A 24 6.09 0.30 -6.71
C GLN A 24 5.26 0.10 -5.44
N GLY A 25 5.90 -0.37 -4.37
CA GLY A 25 5.26 -0.69 -3.11
C GLY A 25 4.46 -1.98 -3.18
N GLU A 26 4.43 -2.71 -2.06
CA GLU A 26 3.76 -4.00 -1.98
C GLU A 26 2.65 -4.02 -0.93
N GLY A 27 1.67 -4.88 -1.17
CA GLY A 27 0.58 -5.13 -0.24
C GLY A 27 0.06 -6.55 -0.37
N LEU A 28 -0.40 -7.10 0.74
CA LEU A 28 -1.00 -8.43 0.81
C LEU A 28 -2.53 -8.31 0.74
N LEU A 29 -3.15 -8.98 -0.24
CA LEU A 29 -4.60 -9.09 -0.36
C LEU A 29 -5.08 -10.38 0.32
N SER A 30 -5.92 -10.26 1.34
CA SER A 30 -6.52 -11.40 2.05
C SER A 30 -8.01 -11.47 1.74
N VAL A 31 -8.43 -12.56 1.08
CA VAL A 31 -9.83 -12.83 0.74
C VAL A 31 -10.46 -13.68 1.84
N LEU A 32 -11.31 -13.05 2.65
CA LEU A 32 -11.98 -13.70 3.79
C LEU A 32 -13.39 -14.19 3.41
N ALA A 33 -13.97 -13.64 2.35
CA ALA A 33 -15.24 -14.10 1.81
C ALA A 33 -15.11 -15.50 1.19
N SER A 34 -15.98 -16.43 1.60
CA SER A 34 -15.97 -17.83 1.14
C SER A 34 -16.24 -17.98 -0.36
N ALA A 35 -16.97 -17.05 -0.97
CA ALA A 35 -17.25 -17.03 -2.41
C ALA A 35 -16.05 -16.56 -3.26
N GLY A 36 -14.93 -16.18 -2.65
CA GLY A 36 -13.77 -15.60 -3.33
C GLY A 36 -13.97 -14.12 -3.68
N TYR A 37 -13.03 -13.57 -4.46
CA TYR A 37 -13.09 -12.18 -4.92
C TYR A 37 -12.42 -12.02 -6.29
N ARG A 38 -13.06 -11.26 -7.19
CA ARG A 38 -12.52 -10.99 -8.53
C ARG A 38 -12.06 -9.54 -8.64
N LEU A 39 -10.79 -9.37 -8.99
CA LEU A 39 -10.21 -8.05 -9.22
C LEU A 39 -9.95 -7.84 -10.71
N GLN A 40 -10.32 -6.67 -11.22
CA GLN A 40 -9.97 -6.24 -12.58
C GLN A 40 -8.59 -5.58 -12.58
N ARG A 41 -7.83 -5.76 -13.67
CA ARG A 41 -6.56 -5.04 -13.86
C ARG A 41 -6.83 -3.52 -13.81
N GLY A 42 -6.02 -2.80 -13.02
CA GLY A 42 -6.18 -1.35 -12.82
C GLY A 42 -7.28 -0.96 -11.83
N ALA A 43 -7.95 -1.91 -11.18
CA ALA A 43 -8.91 -1.59 -10.13
C ALA A 43 -8.22 -0.86 -8.96
N ARG A 44 -8.83 0.24 -8.51
CA ARG A 44 -8.33 1.01 -7.36
C ARG A 44 -8.61 0.27 -6.06
N VAL A 45 -7.57 -0.31 -5.45
CA VAL A 45 -7.66 -1.13 -4.23
C VAL A 45 -7.16 -0.44 -2.96
N VAL A 46 -6.18 0.46 -3.11
CA VAL A 46 -5.56 1.22 -2.02
C VAL A 46 -5.64 2.72 -2.34
N GLN A 47 -5.54 3.53 -1.29
CA GLN A 47 -5.36 4.97 -1.37
C GLN A 47 -4.15 5.31 -0.51
N LEU A 48 -3.26 6.15 -1.03
CA LEU A 48 -2.14 6.71 -0.27
C LEU A 48 -2.62 7.94 0.52
N VAL A 49 -2.11 8.05 1.73
CA VAL A 49 -2.29 9.23 2.57
C VAL A 49 -0.90 9.74 2.92
N PHE A 50 -0.63 11.00 2.57
CA PHE A 50 0.65 11.63 2.86
C PHE A 50 0.56 12.42 4.15
N LEU A 51 1.53 12.22 5.02
CA LEU A 51 1.69 12.98 6.26
C LEU A 51 2.90 13.89 6.09
N ARG A 52 2.76 15.16 6.49
CA ARG A 52 3.88 16.10 6.46
C ARG A 52 4.76 15.88 7.68
N LEU A 53 6.06 15.76 7.47
CA LEU A 53 7.03 15.73 8.57
C LEU A 53 7.14 17.11 9.23
N GLY A 54 7.33 17.13 10.56
CA GLY A 54 7.54 18.37 11.32
C GLY A 54 8.84 19.10 10.93
N SER A 55 9.83 18.36 10.45
CA SER A 55 11.10 18.86 9.91
C SER A 55 11.53 17.98 8.73
N ALA A 56 12.48 18.46 7.92
CA ALA A 56 13.11 17.62 6.91
C ALA A 56 13.83 16.43 7.57
N THR A 57 13.82 15.28 6.91
CA THR A 57 14.69 14.15 7.30
C THR A 57 16.14 14.47 6.94
N ALA A 58 17.09 14.02 7.75
CA ALA A 58 18.52 14.18 7.47
C ALA A 58 18.94 13.30 6.27
N ASP A 59 18.48 12.04 6.28
CA ASP A 59 18.68 11.07 5.21
C ASP A 59 17.32 10.51 4.78
N GLY A 60 17.17 10.22 3.48
CA GLY A 60 16.00 9.52 2.96
C GLY A 60 16.03 8.02 3.31
N TYR A 61 14.93 7.33 3.01
CA TYR A 61 14.88 5.87 3.10
C TYR A 61 15.99 5.22 2.26
N GLY A 62 16.83 4.43 2.93
CA GLY A 62 17.94 3.67 2.32
C GLY A 62 17.86 2.17 2.62
N GLY A 63 16.64 1.65 2.84
CA GLY A 63 16.42 0.24 3.14
C GLY A 63 16.45 -0.65 1.90
N THR A 64 16.40 -1.97 2.11
CA THR A 64 16.52 -2.99 1.06
C THR A 64 15.42 -2.93 -0.01
N TYR A 65 14.28 -2.30 0.28
CA TYR A 65 13.16 -2.14 -0.65
C TYR A 65 13.21 -0.83 -1.46
N GLN A 66 14.29 -0.05 -1.33
CA GLN A 66 14.48 1.16 -2.12
C GLN A 66 14.61 0.82 -3.61
N ASP A 67 13.89 1.57 -4.45
CA ASP A 67 13.81 1.42 -5.90
C ASP A 67 13.30 0.03 -6.35
N GLU A 68 12.46 -0.61 -5.52
CA GLU A 68 11.87 -1.89 -5.91
C GLU A 68 10.88 -1.74 -7.06
N ARG A 69 11.09 -2.56 -8.10
CA ARG A 69 10.19 -2.68 -9.27
C ARG A 69 9.83 -1.33 -9.91
N SER A 70 10.78 -0.39 -9.91
CA SER A 70 10.69 0.97 -10.46
C SER A 70 10.90 1.03 -11.96
#